data_AF-A0A1E1J5C1-F1
#
_entry.id   AF-A0A1E1J5C1-F1
#
_cell.length_a   1.000
_cell.length_b   1.000
_cell.length_c   1.000
_cell.angle_alpha   90.00
_cell.angle_beta   90.00
_cell.angle_gamma   90.00
#
_symmetry.space_group_name_H-M   'P 1'
#
loop_
_entity.id
_entity.type
_entity.pdbx_description
1 polymer ?
#
loop_
_entity_poly.entity_id
_entity_poly.type
_entity_poly.pdbx_seq_one_letter_code
_entity_poly.pdbx_strand_id
1 'polypeptide(L)'
;MTGLDYAAKHGELERLVKRYCEHKKQQARSLHQQLREEVSTNVELRKYIAFLEGKLQAESKNAKQLGRLLDVRKNDIEDTLIDHKRHLDALTAGMESRLRMSERCERVCAELATSLEGRENQHCADVNAFHTSKALLEAGLAASNKTVPTELQYSHDVEDSVTKLLNGVPVRNKFVLVQECDMNLKTSYTKHDTFLERDECAARTNLLDAERDERQSLLSSFFRASATYLNHLLAEQQERDTRLYRAEDLLRLQQMDLTNRMNKEMDLQQDRCVHAEMQQRVLALQCKSVLRIVGDALESLPGLDVEAVMLELESRVQGVLQLPNSNVSNECRTHKSER
;
A
#
# COMPACT_ATOMS: atom_id res chain seq x y z
N MET A 1 -41.92 -36.68 -120.85
CA MET A 1 -40.96 -35.99 -119.95
C MET A 1 -39.55 -36.38 -120.39
N THR A 2 -38.76 -35.41 -120.83
CA THR A 2 -37.41 -35.58 -121.39
C THR A 2 -36.37 -35.70 -120.27
N GLY A 3 -35.44 -36.66 -120.38
CA GLY A 3 -34.47 -36.99 -119.33
C GLY A 3 -33.50 -35.87 -118.89
N LEU A 4 -33.43 -34.78 -119.66
CA LEU A 4 -32.61 -33.59 -119.34
C LEU A 4 -33.20 -32.73 -118.20
N ASP A 5 -34.53 -32.66 -118.08
CA ASP A 5 -35.21 -31.83 -117.07
C ASP A 5 -35.17 -32.48 -115.68
N TYR A 6 -35.24 -33.82 -115.64
CA TYR A 6 -35.07 -34.60 -114.41
C TYR A 6 -33.66 -34.47 -113.82
N ALA A 7 -32.61 -34.56 -114.65
CA ALA A 7 -31.22 -34.42 -114.20
C ALA A 7 -30.92 -33.02 -113.65
N ALA A 8 -31.45 -31.97 -114.26
CA ALA A 8 -31.31 -30.60 -113.80
C ALA A 8 -31.99 -30.38 -112.43
N LYS A 9 -33.24 -30.84 -112.28
CA LYS A 9 -33.99 -30.77 -111.00
C LYS A 9 -33.33 -31.59 -109.89
N HIS A 10 -32.79 -32.76 -110.23
CA HIS A 10 -32.08 -33.59 -109.27
C HIS A 10 -30.77 -32.94 -108.80
N GLY A 11 -30.03 -32.26 -109.69
CA GLY A 11 -28.83 -31.50 -109.34
C GLY A 11 -29.10 -30.22 -108.55
N GLU A 12 -30.25 -29.58 -108.74
CA GLU A 12 -30.72 -28.47 -107.88
C GLU A 12 -31.05 -28.96 -106.47
N LEU A 13 -31.75 -30.09 -106.35
CA LEU A 13 -32.07 -30.71 -105.07
C LEU A 13 -30.80 -31.12 -104.31
N GLU A 14 -29.83 -31.74 -104.99
CA GLU A 14 -28.56 -32.13 -104.38
C GLU A 14 -27.75 -30.92 -103.88
N ARG A 15 -27.75 -29.81 -104.64
CA ARG A 15 -27.13 -28.54 -104.22
C ARG A 15 -27.86 -27.89 -103.03
N LEU A 16 -29.19 -28.03 -102.96
CA LEU A 16 -29.97 -27.53 -101.83
C LEU A 16 -29.68 -28.35 -100.56
N VAL A 17 -29.62 -29.68 -100.69
CA VAL A 17 -29.28 -30.60 -99.59
C VAL A 17 -27.85 -30.34 -99.09
N LYS A 18 -26.87 -30.19 -99.99
CA LYS A 18 -25.49 -29.84 -99.61
C LYS A 18 -25.42 -28.52 -98.82
N ARG A 19 -26.06 -27.45 -99.32
CA ARG A 19 -26.12 -26.15 -98.62
C ARG A 19 -26.82 -26.25 -97.27
N TYR A 20 -27.91 -27.00 -97.18
CA TYR A 20 -28.60 -27.25 -95.91
C TYR A 20 -27.71 -28.01 -94.92
N CYS A 21 -27.02 -29.07 -95.38
CA CYS A 21 -26.09 -29.84 -94.55
C CYS A 21 -24.90 -28.99 -94.08
N GLU A 22 -24.32 -28.14 -94.93
CA GLU A 22 -23.25 -27.21 -94.54
C GLU A 22 -23.73 -26.17 -93.53
N HIS A 23 -24.89 -25.57 -93.76
CA HIS A 23 -25.50 -24.66 -92.80
C HIS A 23 -25.74 -25.34 -91.45
N LYS A 24 -26.27 -26.58 -91.44
CA LYS A 24 -26.46 -27.35 -90.20
C LYS A 24 -25.14 -27.69 -89.51
N LYS A 25 -24.08 -28.02 -90.26
CA LYS A 25 -22.74 -28.25 -89.69
C LYS A 25 -22.16 -26.97 -89.07
N GLN A 26 -22.30 -25.82 -89.72
CA GLN A 26 -21.85 -24.54 -89.18
C GLN A 26 -22.64 -24.14 -87.94
N GLN A 27 -23.97 -24.30 -87.98
CA GLN A 27 -24.85 -24.06 -86.83
C GLN A 27 -24.47 -24.96 -85.64
N ALA A 28 -24.22 -26.25 -85.90
CA ALA A 28 -23.78 -27.19 -84.87
C ALA A 28 -22.42 -26.81 -84.27
N ARG A 29 -21.45 -26.37 -85.09
CA ARG A 29 -20.13 -25.91 -84.61
C ARG A 29 -20.24 -24.66 -83.75
N SER A 30 -21.03 -23.68 -84.17
CA SER A 30 -21.29 -22.44 -83.40
C SER A 30 -21.90 -22.75 -82.03
N LEU A 31 -22.95 -23.59 -82.01
CA LEU A 31 -23.58 -24.03 -80.75
C LEU A 31 -22.62 -24.82 -79.87
N HIS A 32 -21.77 -25.67 -80.44
CA HIS A 32 -20.76 -26.40 -79.67
C HIS A 32 -19.73 -25.48 -79.04
N GLN A 33 -19.34 -24.42 -79.75
CA GLN A 33 -18.39 -23.44 -79.25
C GLN A 33 -18.99 -22.60 -78.12
N GLN A 34 -20.23 -22.12 -78.29
CA GLN A 34 -20.98 -21.44 -77.22
C GLN A 34 -21.15 -22.33 -75.99
N LEU A 35 -21.49 -23.61 -76.16
CA LEU A 35 -21.60 -24.55 -75.05
C LEU A 35 -20.25 -24.74 -74.33
N ARG A 36 -19.14 -24.81 -75.06
CA ARG A 36 -17.80 -24.95 -74.47
C ARG A 36 -17.41 -23.70 -73.67
N GLU A 37 -17.71 -22.51 -74.19
CA GLU A 37 -17.49 -21.24 -73.50
C GLU A 37 -18.33 -21.15 -72.22
N GLU A 38 -19.63 -21.45 -72.29
CA GLU A 38 -20.54 -21.49 -71.13
C GLU A 38 -20.12 -22.53 -70.08
N VAL A 39 -19.66 -23.72 -70.50
CA VAL A 39 -19.14 -24.72 -69.55
C VAL A 39 -17.87 -24.20 -68.87
N SER A 40 -16.98 -23.54 -69.60
CA SER A 40 -15.76 -22.96 -69.03
C SER A 40 -16.07 -21.84 -68.02
N THR A 41 -16.98 -20.93 -68.35
CA THR A 41 -17.40 -19.86 -67.43
C THR A 41 -18.11 -20.44 -66.21
N ASN A 42 -18.95 -21.47 -66.38
CA ASN A 42 -19.62 -22.13 -65.26
C ASN A 42 -18.62 -22.78 -64.30
N VAL A 43 -17.56 -23.42 -64.81
CA VAL A 43 -16.49 -24.00 -63.98
C VAL A 43 -15.76 -22.91 -63.19
N GLU A 44 -15.40 -21.80 -63.82
CA GLU A 44 -14.73 -20.68 -63.12
C GLU A 44 -15.65 -20.03 -62.07
N LEU A 45 -16.92 -19.83 -62.38
CA LEU A 45 -17.90 -19.33 -61.41
C LEU A 45 -18.06 -20.26 -60.21
N ARG A 46 -18.08 -21.59 -60.42
CA ARG A 46 -18.13 -22.56 -59.31
C ARG A 46 -16.88 -22.52 -58.45
N LYS A 47 -15.68 -22.38 -59.03
CA LYS A 47 -14.44 -22.19 -58.27
C LYS A 47 -14.50 -20.91 -57.43
N TYR A 48 -15.01 -19.83 -58.01
CA TYR A 48 -15.14 -18.55 -57.31
C TYR A 48 -16.16 -18.62 -56.16
N ILE A 49 -17.30 -19.30 -56.35
CA ILE A 49 -18.28 -19.55 -55.29
C ILE A 49 -17.63 -20.32 -54.13
N ALA A 50 -16.94 -21.43 -54.42
CA ALA A 50 -16.27 -22.21 -53.38
C ALA A 50 -15.20 -21.39 -52.63
N PHE A 51 -14.48 -20.51 -53.32
CA PHE A 51 -13.53 -19.58 -52.71
C PHE A 51 -14.21 -18.59 -51.77
N LEU A 52 -15.33 -17.99 -52.18
CA LEU A 52 -16.10 -17.06 -51.35
C LEU A 52 -16.72 -17.74 -50.13
N GLU A 53 -17.24 -18.96 -50.28
CA GLU A 53 -17.73 -19.77 -49.16
C GLU A 53 -16.63 -20.08 -48.16
N GLY A 54 -15.42 -20.41 -48.64
CA GLY A 54 -14.24 -20.60 -47.79
C GLY A 54 -13.88 -19.33 -47.00
N LYS A 55 -13.89 -18.16 -47.65
CA LYS A 55 -13.67 -16.87 -46.99
C LYS A 55 -14.74 -16.57 -45.93
N LEU A 56 -16.01 -16.80 -46.26
CA LEU A 56 -17.11 -16.58 -45.32
C LEU A 56 -16.99 -17.49 -44.09
N GLN A 57 -16.57 -18.73 -44.27
CA GLN A 57 -16.36 -19.66 -43.16
C GLN A 57 -15.17 -19.23 -42.27
N ALA A 58 -14.09 -18.72 -42.86
CA ALA A 58 -12.95 -18.18 -42.12
C ALA A 58 -13.35 -16.94 -41.30
N GLU A 59 -14.08 -16.00 -41.89
CA GLU A 59 -14.59 -14.81 -41.19
C GLU A 59 -15.56 -15.19 -40.06
N SER A 60 -16.43 -16.18 -40.28
CA SER A 60 -17.31 -16.69 -39.22
C SER A 60 -16.53 -17.27 -38.03
N LYS A 61 -15.41 -17.98 -38.28
CA LYS A 61 -14.53 -18.47 -37.22
C LYS A 61 -13.83 -17.32 -36.50
N ASN A 62 -13.33 -16.32 -37.23
CA ASN A 62 -12.70 -15.14 -36.66
C ASN A 62 -13.67 -14.35 -35.76
N ALA A 63 -14.91 -14.12 -36.22
CA ALA A 63 -15.93 -13.44 -35.44
C ALA A 63 -16.25 -14.19 -34.13
N LYS A 64 -16.38 -15.52 -34.18
CA LYS A 64 -16.57 -16.34 -32.97
C LYS A 64 -15.38 -16.30 -32.01
N GLN A 65 -14.17 -16.17 -32.54
CA GLN A 65 -12.96 -16.06 -31.72
C GLN A 65 -12.85 -14.67 -31.08
N LEU A 66 -13.15 -13.61 -31.82
CA LEU A 66 -13.23 -12.25 -31.30
C LEU A 66 -14.30 -12.11 -30.22
N GLY A 67 -15.48 -12.70 -30.42
CA GLY A 67 -16.55 -12.73 -29.41
C GLY A 67 -16.05 -13.36 -28.10
N ARG A 68 -15.39 -14.52 -28.18
CA ARG A 68 -14.80 -15.18 -27.00
C ARG A 68 -13.71 -14.34 -26.32
N LEU A 69 -12.85 -13.68 -27.10
CA LEU A 69 -11.82 -12.80 -26.53
C LEU A 69 -12.42 -11.58 -25.84
N LEU A 70 -13.51 -11.02 -26.39
CA LEU A 70 -14.24 -9.93 -25.75
C LEU A 70 -14.88 -10.37 -24.43
N ASP A 71 -15.50 -11.56 -24.40
CA ASP A 71 -16.10 -12.10 -23.17
C ASP A 71 -15.04 -12.35 -22.09
N VAL A 72 -13.89 -12.93 -22.45
CA VAL A 72 -12.75 -13.12 -21.53
C VAL A 72 -12.27 -11.77 -20.99
N ARG A 73 -12.02 -10.79 -21.88
CA ARG A 73 -11.59 -9.46 -21.47
C ARG A 73 -12.59 -8.75 -20.57
N LYS A 74 -13.89 -8.93 -20.84
CA LYS A 74 -14.94 -8.35 -20.01
C LYS A 74 -14.92 -8.95 -18.61
N ASN A 75 -14.82 -10.27 -18.50
CA ASN A 75 -14.73 -10.96 -17.21
C ASN A 75 -13.47 -10.55 -16.44
N ASP A 76 -12.30 -10.47 -17.11
CA ASP A 76 -11.06 -10.02 -16.48
C ASP A 76 -11.19 -8.60 -15.89
N ILE A 77 -11.87 -7.70 -16.61
CA ILE A 77 -12.14 -6.32 -16.16
C ILE A 77 -13.13 -6.32 -14.98
N GLU A 78 -14.18 -7.14 -15.03
CA GLU A 78 -15.15 -7.25 -13.93
C GLU A 78 -14.49 -7.78 -12.65
N ASP A 79 -13.65 -8.82 -12.77
CA ASP A 79 -12.92 -9.40 -11.63
C ASP A 79 -11.95 -8.38 -11.02
N THR A 80 -11.18 -7.67 -11.86
CA THR A 80 -10.30 -6.60 -11.36
C THR A 80 -11.09 -5.48 -10.71
N LEU A 81 -12.24 -5.06 -11.23
CA LEU A 81 -13.09 -4.04 -10.60
C LEU A 81 -13.61 -4.49 -9.24
N ILE A 82 -14.01 -5.76 -9.10
CA ILE A 82 -14.46 -6.33 -7.82
C ILE A 82 -13.32 -6.28 -6.78
N ASP A 83 -12.11 -6.67 -7.17
CA ASP A 83 -10.97 -6.66 -6.26
C ASP A 83 -10.55 -5.24 -5.85
N HIS A 84 -10.56 -4.29 -6.79
CA HIS A 84 -10.33 -2.87 -6.46
C HIS A 84 -11.39 -2.34 -5.50
N LYS A 85 -12.67 -2.69 -5.71
CA LYS A 85 -13.75 -2.30 -4.81
C LYS A 85 -13.54 -2.86 -3.40
N ARG A 86 -13.20 -4.15 -3.27
CA ARG A 86 -12.88 -4.78 -1.98
C ARG A 86 -11.72 -4.07 -1.29
N HIS A 87 -10.68 -3.69 -2.04
CA HIS A 87 -9.53 -2.98 -1.48
C HIS A 87 -9.92 -1.58 -0.97
N LEU A 88 -10.74 -0.85 -1.72
CA LEU A 88 -11.25 0.46 -1.31
C LEU A 88 -12.15 0.36 -0.07
N ASP A 89 -13.01 -0.66 0.00
CA ASP A 89 -13.86 -0.89 1.18
C ASP A 89 -13.02 -1.18 2.42
N ALA A 90 -11.95 -1.99 2.28
CA ALA A 90 -11.02 -2.28 3.37
C ALA A 90 -10.24 -1.04 3.81
N LEU A 91 -9.77 -0.20 2.87
CA LEU A 91 -9.12 1.07 3.15
C LEU A 91 -10.06 2.04 3.88
N THR A 92 -11.31 2.13 3.43
CA THR A 92 -12.34 2.98 4.04
C THR A 92 -12.61 2.53 5.47
N ALA A 93 -12.82 1.24 5.71
CA ALA A 93 -12.98 0.69 7.05
C ALA A 93 -11.77 0.96 7.96
N GLY A 94 -10.56 0.84 7.42
CA GLY A 94 -9.32 1.17 8.13
C GLY A 94 -9.23 2.65 8.50
N MET A 95 -9.62 3.55 7.61
CA MET A 95 -9.67 4.99 7.88
C MET A 95 -10.74 5.35 8.92
N GLU A 96 -11.94 4.79 8.81
CA GLU A 96 -13.00 4.99 9.81
C GLU A 96 -12.58 4.51 11.20
N SER A 97 -11.93 3.35 11.30
CA SER A 97 -11.42 2.85 12.57
C SER A 97 -10.39 3.81 13.19
N ARG A 98 -9.47 4.35 12.37
CA ARG A 98 -8.46 5.32 12.83
C ARG A 98 -9.10 6.63 13.27
N LEU A 99 -10.11 7.11 12.54
CA LEU A 99 -10.86 8.31 12.90
C LEU A 99 -11.56 8.14 14.25
N ARG A 100 -12.28 7.03 14.46
CA ARG A 100 -12.95 6.73 15.74
C ARG A 100 -11.96 6.68 16.92
N MET A 101 -10.75 6.14 16.70
CA MET A 101 -9.71 6.15 17.72
C MET A 101 -9.21 7.57 18.02
N SER A 102 -9.03 8.41 17.00
CA SER A 102 -8.67 9.82 17.16
C SER A 102 -9.73 10.59 17.96
N GLU A 103 -11.00 10.46 17.58
CA GLU A 103 -12.13 11.09 18.27
C GLU A 103 -12.27 10.61 19.72
N ARG A 104 -11.92 9.34 20.01
CA ARG A 104 -11.88 8.83 21.37
C ARG A 104 -10.75 9.47 22.18
N CYS A 105 -9.55 9.55 21.61
CA CYS A 105 -8.42 10.20 22.28
C CYS A 105 -8.71 11.68 22.56
N GLU A 106 -9.31 12.39 21.61
CA GLU A 106 -9.68 13.80 21.79
C GLU A 106 -10.66 13.99 22.95
N ARG A 107 -11.68 13.12 23.05
CA ARG A 107 -12.62 13.12 24.20
C ARG A 107 -11.90 12.86 25.53
N VAL A 108 -11.02 11.86 25.59
CA VAL A 108 -10.24 11.56 26.80
C VAL A 108 -9.34 12.74 27.19
N CYS A 109 -8.69 13.38 26.21
CA CYS A 109 -7.89 14.58 26.46
C CYS A 109 -8.73 15.74 26.99
N ALA A 110 -9.93 15.96 26.44
CA ALA A 110 -10.85 16.99 26.92
C ALA A 110 -11.36 16.72 28.35
N GLU A 111 -11.71 15.46 28.66
CA GLU A 111 -12.08 15.04 30.02
C GLU A 111 -10.92 15.22 31.01
N LEU A 112 -9.69 14.89 30.59
CA LEU A 112 -8.51 15.08 31.43
C LEU A 112 -8.21 16.58 31.66
N ALA A 113 -8.34 17.41 30.62
CA ALA A 113 -8.14 18.85 30.72
C ALA A 113 -9.11 19.48 31.72
N THR A 114 -10.40 19.14 31.62
CA THR A 114 -11.42 19.65 32.57
C THR A 114 -11.19 19.13 33.99
N SER A 115 -10.73 17.88 34.15
CA SER A 115 -10.36 17.34 35.46
C SER A 115 -9.15 18.05 36.07
N LEU A 116 -8.13 18.37 35.27
CA LEU A 116 -6.96 19.12 35.73
C LEU A 116 -7.32 20.55 36.13
N GLU A 117 -8.15 21.24 35.35
CA GLU A 117 -8.67 22.57 35.68
C GLU A 117 -9.45 22.55 37.00
N GLY A 118 -10.29 21.52 37.22
CA GLY A 118 -10.99 21.33 38.48
C GLY A 118 -10.05 21.14 39.68
N ARG A 119 -8.97 20.37 39.50
CA ARG A 119 -7.94 20.18 40.55
C ARG A 119 -7.15 21.46 40.83
N GLU A 120 -6.79 22.21 39.80
CA GLU A 120 -6.09 23.49 39.95
C GLU A 120 -6.95 24.49 40.73
N ASN A 121 -8.25 24.59 40.40
CA ASN A 121 -9.18 25.43 41.14
C ASN A 121 -9.31 25.02 42.61
N GLN A 122 -9.36 23.72 42.90
CA GLN A 122 -9.38 23.22 44.27
C GLN A 122 -8.08 23.57 45.02
N HIS A 123 -6.92 23.34 44.41
CA HIS A 123 -5.63 23.68 45.01
C HIS A 123 -5.50 25.19 45.27
N CYS A 124 -5.96 26.03 44.35
CA CYS A 124 -6.02 27.48 44.55
C CYS A 124 -6.90 27.85 45.76
N ALA A 125 -8.07 27.20 45.91
CA ALA A 125 -8.94 27.40 47.06
C ALA A 125 -8.26 26.98 48.38
N ASP A 126 -7.61 25.81 48.40
CA ASP A 126 -6.91 25.29 49.57
C ASP A 126 -5.74 26.20 49.98
N VAL A 127 -4.96 26.70 49.01
CA VAL A 127 -3.87 27.65 49.27
C VAL A 127 -4.41 28.96 49.84
N ASN A 128 -5.51 29.49 49.31
CA ASN A 128 -6.13 30.70 49.83
C ASN A 128 -6.65 30.49 51.26
N ALA A 129 -7.28 29.35 51.54
CA ALA A 129 -7.73 28.98 52.88
C ALA A 129 -6.54 28.89 53.86
N PHE A 130 -5.45 28.26 53.44
CA PHE A 130 -4.21 28.19 54.22
C PHE A 130 -3.65 29.58 54.52
N HIS A 131 -3.56 30.47 53.52
CA HIS A 131 -3.09 31.84 53.72
C HIS A 131 -3.98 32.61 54.70
N THR A 132 -5.30 32.42 54.62
CA THR A 132 -6.26 33.03 55.55
C THR A 132 -6.04 32.52 56.98
N SER A 133 -5.89 31.21 57.15
CA SER A 133 -5.62 30.61 58.46
C SER A 133 -4.28 31.07 59.03
N LYS A 134 -3.24 31.16 58.18
CA LYS A 134 -1.93 31.67 58.56
C LYS A 134 -2.03 33.13 59.06
N ALA A 135 -2.74 33.99 58.33
CA ALA A 135 -2.92 35.38 58.72
C ALA A 135 -3.67 35.52 60.06
N LEU A 136 -4.69 34.68 60.31
CA LEU A 136 -5.39 34.64 61.60
C LEU A 136 -4.47 34.22 62.75
N LEU A 137 -3.63 33.19 62.53
CA LEU A 137 -2.63 32.75 63.51
C LEU A 137 -1.58 33.82 63.79
N GLU A 138 -1.05 34.47 62.75
CA GLU A 138 -0.09 35.57 62.90
C GLU A 138 -0.70 36.75 63.64
N ALA A 139 -1.97 37.10 63.37
CA ALA A 139 -2.69 38.13 64.10
C ALA A 139 -2.91 37.75 65.58
N GLY A 140 -3.28 36.49 65.85
CA GLY A 140 -3.42 35.95 67.20
C GLY A 140 -2.11 35.97 67.98
N LEU A 141 -1.01 35.56 67.35
CA LEU A 141 0.34 35.62 67.92
C LEU A 141 0.77 37.06 68.19
N ALA A 142 0.50 37.98 67.26
CA ALA A 142 0.79 39.40 67.46
C ALA A 142 -0.04 40.02 68.58
N ALA A 143 -1.30 39.61 68.75
CA ALA A 143 -2.14 40.03 69.86
C ALA A 143 -1.61 39.47 71.18
N SER A 144 -1.30 38.17 71.24
CA SER A 144 -0.71 37.51 72.41
C SER A 144 0.62 38.15 72.82
N ASN A 145 1.52 38.42 71.87
CA ASN A 145 2.78 39.12 72.12
C ASN A 145 2.60 40.54 72.69
N LYS A 146 1.45 41.19 72.46
CA LYS A 146 1.13 42.49 73.07
C LYS A 146 0.51 42.33 74.46
N THR A 147 -0.40 41.38 74.63
CA THR A 147 -1.18 41.23 75.86
C THR A 147 -0.42 40.48 76.95
N VAL A 148 0.29 39.40 76.61
CA VAL A 148 1.00 38.54 77.57
C VAL A 148 2.04 39.31 78.40
N PRO A 149 2.89 40.18 77.83
CA PRO A 149 3.81 40.99 78.65
C PRO A 149 3.07 41.96 79.58
N THR A 150 1.93 42.50 79.14
CA THR A 150 1.12 43.43 79.93
C THR A 150 0.41 42.70 81.08
N GLU A 151 -0.10 41.48 80.84
CA GLU A 151 -0.67 40.62 81.88
C GLU A 151 0.39 40.11 82.85
N LEU A 152 1.60 39.77 82.37
CA LEU A 152 2.75 39.43 83.21
C LEU A 152 3.17 40.60 84.09
N GLN A 153 3.21 41.82 83.54
CA GLN A 153 3.49 43.03 84.31
C GLN A 153 2.40 43.29 85.36
N TYR A 154 1.12 43.15 84.99
CA TYR A 154 0.00 43.28 85.93
C TYR A 154 0.06 42.21 87.03
N SER A 155 0.41 40.97 86.69
CA SER A 155 0.60 39.88 87.66
C SER A 155 1.76 40.19 88.62
N HIS A 156 2.88 40.72 88.13
CA HIS A 156 3.99 41.18 88.98
C HIS A 156 3.59 42.37 89.86
N ASP A 157 2.83 43.33 89.33
CA ASP A 157 2.33 44.47 90.10
C ASP A 157 1.31 44.03 91.18
N VAL A 158 0.51 43.00 90.91
CA VAL A 158 -0.41 42.37 91.87
C VAL A 158 0.37 41.54 92.91
N GLU A 159 1.40 40.79 92.51
CA GLU A 159 2.33 40.12 93.44
C GLU A 159 3.00 41.14 94.37
N ASP A 160 3.49 42.27 93.85
CA ASP A 160 4.05 43.37 94.63
C ASP A 160 3.01 44.02 95.55
N SER A 161 1.76 44.11 95.10
CA SER A 161 0.64 44.64 95.90
C SER A 161 0.20 43.68 97.00
N VAL A 162 0.19 42.37 96.74
CA VAL A 162 -0.03 41.30 97.73
C VAL A 162 1.11 41.29 98.75
N THR A 163 2.35 41.50 98.30
CA THR A 163 3.53 41.63 99.17
C THR A 163 3.44 42.88 100.06
N LYS A 164 2.89 43.99 99.53
CA LYS A 164 2.56 45.21 100.32
C LYS A 164 1.39 45.01 101.29
N LEU A 165 0.34 44.27 100.92
CA LEU A 165 -0.79 43.92 101.80
C LEU A 165 -0.39 42.97 102.92
N LEU A 166 0.50 42.03 102.63
CA LEU A 166 1.09 41.15 103.63
C LEU A 166 1.88 41.96 104.65
N ASN A 167 2.55 43.07 104.30
CA ASN A 167 3.25 43.94 105.26
C ASN A 167 2.39 44.50 106.42
N GLY A 168 1.05 44.37 106.38
CA GLY A 168 0.14 44.68 107.50
C GLY A 168 -0.32 43.50 108.37
N VAL A 169 0.05 42.24 108.06
CA VAL A 169 -0.41 41.05 108.81
C VAL A 169 0.65 40.58 109.81
N PRO A 170 0.28 40.28 111.08
CA PRO A 170 1.24 39.82 112.09
C PRO A 170 1.97 38.53 111.67
N VAL A 171 3.26 38.51 111.96
CA VAL A 171 4.35 37.70 111.37
C VAL A 171 4.12 36.18 111.32
N ARG A 172 3.17 35.62 112.08
CA ARG A 172 3.07 34.17 112.29
C ARG A 172 2.44 33.39 111.13
N ASN A 173 1.67 34.02 110.24
CA ASN A 173 0.99 33.34 109.13
C ASN A 173 1.49 33.74 107.73
N LYS A 174 2.53 34.59 107.63
CA LYS A 174 3.08 35.05 106.35
C LYS A 174 3.82 33.99 105.55
N PHE A 175 4.62 33.17 106.25
CA PHE A 175 5.56 32.27 105.58
C PHE A 175 4.87 31.10 104.87
N VAL A 176 3.74 30.61 105.39
CA VAL A 176 3.06 29.43 104.84
C VAL A 176 2.21 29.79 103.60
N LEU A 177 1.48 30.90 103.64
CA LEU A 177 0.61 31.32 102.54
C LEU A 177 1.37 31.85 101.30
N VAL A 178 2.51 32.53 101.48
CA VAL A 178 3.33 33.02 100.37
C VAL A 178 4.08 31.87 99.69
N GLN A 179 4.59 30.92 100.47
CA GLN A 179 5.40 29.81 99.96
C GLN A 179 4.55 28.77 99.20
N GLU A 180 3.29 28.52 99.62
CA GLU A 180 2.39 27.62 98.89
C GLU A 180 1.79 28.25 97.62
N CYS A 181 1.50 29.57 97.61
CA CYS A 181 0.99 30.26 96.42
C CYS A 181 2.06 30.47 95.33
N ASP A 182 3.27 30.93 95.70
CA ASP A 182 4.37 31.23 94.75
C ASP A 182 4.93 29.94 94.12
N MET A 183 5.02 28.85 94.90
CA MET A 183 5.42 27.55 94.36
C MET A 183 4.37 26.97 93.40
N ASN A 184 3.08 27.09 93.70
CA ASN A 184 2.03 26.57 92.80
C ASN A 184 1.92 27.36 91.50
N LEU A 185 2.11 28.69 91.53
CA LEU A 185 2.12 29.53 90.33
C LEU A 185 3.35 29.28 89.45
N LYS A 186 4.57 29.28 90.01
CA LYS A 186 5.79 28.93 89.24
C LYS A 186 5.74 27.51 88.66
N THR A 187 5.22 26.55 89.43
CA THR A 187 5.08 25.17 88.97
C THR A 187 4.00 25.05 87.87
N SER A 188 2.93 25.85 87.93
CA SER A 188 1.91 25.87 86.87
C SER A 188 2.41 26.54 85.59
N TYR A 189 3.18 27.64 85.71
CA TYR A 189 3.73 28.37 84.57
C TYR A 189 4.78 27.54 83.82
N THR A 190 5.74 26.95 84.55
CA THR A 190 6.75 26.04 83.97
C THR A 190 6.13 24.79 83.34
N LYS A 191 5.07 24.24 83.93
CA LYS A 191 4.30 23.16 83.28
C LYS A 191 3.65 23.64 81.99
N HIS A 192 3.04 24.82 81.98
CA HIS A 192 2.36 25.34 80.80
C HIS A 192 3.32 25.61 79.63
N ASP A 193 4.49 26.21 79.90
CA ASP A 193 5.53 26.45 78.90
C ASP A 193 6.09 25.12 78.35
N THR A 194 6.37 24.15 79.22
CA THR A 194 6.86 22.83 78.79
C THR A 194 5.82 22.02 78.00
N PHE A 195 4.52 22.20 78.25
CA PHE A 195 3.45 21.61 77.43
C PHE A 195 3.36 22.28 76.06
N LEU A 196 3.43 23.62 75.99
CA LEU A 196 3.41 24.37 74.74
C LEU A 196 4.62 24.05 73.85
N GLU A 197 5.83 24.02 74.41
CA GLU A 197 7.03 23.63 73.66
C GLU A 197 6.93 22.20 73.14
N ARG A 198 6.37 21.27 73.94
CA ARG A 198 6.18 19.88 73.55
C ARG A 198 5.17 19.73 72.41
N ASP A 199 4.06 20.46 72.48
CA ASP A 199 3.02 20.45 71.44
C ASP A 199 3.52 21.13 70.15
N GLU A 200 4.29 22.21 70.25
CA GLU A 200 4.94 22.85 69.09
C GLU A 200 5.96 21.91 68.45
N CYS A 201 6.78 21.23 69.23
CA CYS A 201 7.73 20.22 68.74
C CYS A 201 7.01 19.04 68.06
N ALA A 202 5.90 18.56 68.64
CA ALA A 202 5.08 17.50 68.05
C ALA A 202 4.41 17.95 66.75
N ALA A 203 3.87 19.18 66.72
CA ALA A 203 3.27 19.75 65.51
C ALA A 203 4.30 19.92 64.37
N ARG A 204 5.51 20.38 64.69
CA ARG A 204 6.61 20.50 63.71
C ARG A 204 7.05 19.15 63.15
N THR A 205 7.19 18.13 64.01
CA THR A 205 7.56 16.78 63.56
C THR A 205 6.47 16.17 62.69
N ASN A 206 5.19 16.27 63.09
CA ASN A 206 4.06 15.81 62.28
C ASN A 206 3.98 16.53 60.92
N LEU A 207 4.29 17.82 60.87
CA LEU A 207 4.32 18.58 59.61
C LEU A 207 5.44 18.12 58.68
N LEU A 208 6.65 17.87 59.23
CA LEU A 208 7.78 17.35 58.46
C LEU A 208 7.52 15.93 57.94
N ASP A 209 6.89 15.08 58.74
CA ASP A 209 6.52 13.73 58.33
C ASP A 209 5.45 13.75 57.23
N ALA A 210 4.42 14.61 57.36
CA ALA A 210 3.40 14.79 56.31
C ALA A 210 4.01 15.32 54.99
N GLU A 211 4.91 16.30 55.05
CA GLU A 211 5.61 16.83 53.88
C GLU A 211 6.49 15.76 53.21
N ARG A 212 7.14 14.91 54.01
CA ARG A 212 7.94 13.80 53.51
C ARG A 212 7.09 12.76 52.81
N ASP A 213 5.96 12.37 53.40
CA ASP A 213 5.04 11.39 52.82
C ASP A 213 4.41 11.90 51.53
N GLU A 214 4.03 13.18 51.48
CA GLU A 214 3.49 13.80 50.27
C GLU A 214 4.52 13.84 49.14
N ARG A 215 5.76 14.27 49.43
CA ARG A 215 6.85 14.24 48.44
C ARG A 215 7.14 12.84 47.94
N GLN A 216 7.19 11.85 48.83
CA GLN A 216 7.42 10.45 48.47
C GLN A 216 6.29 9.93 47.59
N SER A 217 5.04 10.25 47.92
CA SER A 217 3.86 9.89 47.13
C SER A 217 3.91 10.50 45.73
N LEU A 218 4.20 11.80 45.62
CA LEU A 218 4.33 12.50 44.35
C LEU A 218 5.43 11.88 43.48
N LEU A 219 6.63 11.67 44.02
CA LEU A 219 7.73 11.04 43.29
C LEU A 219 7.38 9.64 42.83
N SER A 220 6.78 8.82 43.70
CA SER A 220 6.38 7.46 43.35
C SER A 220 5.32 7.42 42.24
N SER A 221 4.36 8.35 42.27
CA SER A 221 3.33 8.48 41.24
C SER A 221 3.92 8.92 39.90
N PHE A 222 4.83 9.89 39.92
CA PHE A 222 5.53 10.40 38.74
C PHE A 222 6.36 9.30 38.09
N PHE A 223 7.24 8.64 38.84
CA PHE A 223 8.08 7.57 38.30
C PHE A 223 7.26 6.38 37.80
N ARG A 224 6.15 6.03 38.45
CA ARG A 224 5.25 4.97 37.96
C ARG A 224 4.58 5.37 36.64
N ALA A 225 4.09 6.61 36.52
CA ALA A 225 3.49 7.10 35.29
C ALA A 225 4.52 7.15 34.14
N SER A 226 5.70 7.70 34.40
CA SER A 226 6.80 7.75 33.43
C SER A 226 7.26 6.36 33.00
N ALA A 227 7.41 5.41 33.94
CA ALA A 227 7.77 4.03 33.62
C ALA A 227 6.70 3.34 32.75
N THR A 228 5.42 3.58 33.04
CA THR A 228 4.31 3.03 32.24
C THR A 228 4.34 3.58 30.81
N TYR A 229 4.55 4.89 30.66
CA TYR A 229 4.65 5.54 29.36
C TYR A 229 5.88 5.06 28.56
N LEU A 230 7.04 4.97 29.20
CA LEU A 230 8.27 4.46 28.58
C LEU A 230 8.13 3.01 28.13
N ASN A 231 7.51 2.15 28.95
CA ASN A 231 7.25 0.76 28.58
C ASN A 231 6.29 0.67 27.38
N HIS A 232 5.28 1.54 27.32
CA HIS A 232 4.37 1.60 26.18
C HIS A 232 5.09 2.02 24.88
N LEU A 233 5.90 3.08 24.94
CA LEU A 233 6.74 3.50 23.80
C LEU A 233 7.70 2.40 23.33
N LEU A 234 8.29 1.66 24.28
CA LEU A 234 9.21 0.57 23.97
C LEU A 234 8.47 -0.59 23.28
N ALA A 235 7.25 -0.92 23.74
CA ALA A 235 6.40 -1.91 23.09
C ALA A 235 5.98 -1.48 21.67
N GLU A 236 5.58 -0.22 21.47
CA GLU A 236 5.28 0.29 20.13
C GLU A 236 6.49 0.23 19.20
N GLN A 237 7.69 0.55 19.71
CA GLN A 237 8.93 0.49 18.94
C GLN A 237 9.24 -0.94 18.51
N GLN A 238 9.12 -1.91 19.41
CA GLN A 238 9.30 -3.33 19.08
C GLN A 238 8.28 -3.80 18.04
N GLU A 239 7.03 -3.34 18.12
CA GLU A 239 6.02 -3.66 17.11
C GLU A 239 6.37 -3.05 15.74
N ARG A 240 6.84 -1.80 15.71
CA ARG A 240 7.32 -1.16 14.48
C ARG A 240 8.49 -1.93 13.87
N ASP A 241 9.47 -2.32 14.68
CA ASP A 241 10.65 -3.06 14.20
C ASP A 241 10.25 -4.44 13.64
N THR A 242 9.35 -5.17 14.31
CA THR A 242 8.86 -6.46 13.77
C THR A 242 8.10 -6.31 12.45
N ARG A 243 7.34 -5.22 12.26
CA ARG A 243 6.68 -4.92 10.99
C ARG A 243 7.70 -4.58 9.90
N LEU A 244 8.75 -3.83 10.23
CA LEU A 244 9.84 -3.52 9.29
C LEU A 244 10.57 -4.78 8.84
N TYR A 245 10.93 -5.68 9.75
CA TYR A 245 11.55 -6.96 9.40
C TYR A 245 10.67 -7.81 8.47
N ARG A 246 9.36 -7.90 8.76
CA ARG A 246 8.41 -8.61 7.87
C ARG A 246 8.32 -7.96 6.49
N ALA A 247 8.34 -6.63 6.43
CA ALA A 247 8.33 -5.92 5.15
C ALA A 247 9.63 -6.16 4.36
N GLU A 248 10.78 -6.19 5.03
CA GLU A 248 12.06 -6.52 4.42
C GLU A 248 12.07 -7.95 3.85
N ASP A 249 11.56 -8.93 4.59
CA ASP A 249 11.45 -10.32 4.13
C ASP A 249 10.54 -10.45 2.89
N LEU A 250 9.40 -9.74 2.89
CA LEU A 250 8.50 -9.71 1.73
C LEU A 250 9.15 -9.08 0.50
N LEU A 251 9.92 -8.00 0.69
CA LEU A 251 10.66 -7.37 -0.41
C LEU A 251 11.74 -8.31 -0.97
N ARG A 252 12.46 -9.03 -0.12
CA ARG A 252 13.45 -10.04 -0.55
C ARG A 252 12.79 -11.17 -1.35
N LEU A 253 11.64 -11.67 -0.92
CA LEU A 253 10.87 -12.68 -1.66
C LEU A 253 10.41 -12.15 -3.03
N GLN A 254 9.86 -10.93 -3.08
CA GLN A 254 9.45 -10.30 -4.34
C GLN A 254 10.63 -10.09 -5.30
N GLN A 255 11.78 -9.70 -4.78
CA GLN A 255 13.00 -9.53 -5.57
C GLN A 255 13.46 -10.87 -6.15
N MET A 256 13.46 -11.94 -5.35
CA MET A 256 13.82 -13.29 -5.82
C MET A 256 12.85 -13.78 -6.92
N ASP A 257 11.54 -13.59 -6.73
CA ASP A 257 10.53 -13.95 -7.73
C ASP A 257 10.66 -13.14 -9.03
N LEU A 258 11.01 -11.86 -8.94
CA LEU A 258 11.28 -11.02 -10.10
C LEU A 258 12.51 -11.52 -10.86
N THR A 259 13.62 -11.81 -10.15
CA THR A 259 14.85 -12.35 -10.74
C THR A 259 14.59 -13.70 -11.43
N ASN A 260 13.82 -14.60 -10.80
CA ASN A 260 13.46 -15.89 -11.40
C ASN A 260 12.63 -15.72 -12.67
N ARG A 261 11.65 -14.82 -12.67
CA ARG A 261 10.85 -14.51 -13.87
C ARG A 261 11.70 -13.91 -14.99
N MET A 262 12.62 -13.00 -14.65
CA MET A 262 13.53 -12.39 -15.62
C MET A 262 14.46 -13.43 -16.25
N ASN A 263 15.04 -14.33 -15.43
CA ASN A 263 15.86 -15.44 -15.94
C ASN A 263 15.07 -16.35 -16.88
N LYS A 264 13.83 -16.71 -16.52
CA LYS A 264 12.97 -17.53 -17.38
C LYS A 264 12.64 -16.84 -18.71
N GLU A 265 12.40 -15.54 -18.70
CA GLU A 265 12.14 -14.79 -19.94
C GLU A 265 13.40 -14.68 -20.81
N MET A 266 14.58 -14.49 -20.21
CA MET A 266 15.85 -14.55 -20.93
C MET A 266 16.08 -15.93 -21.56
N ASP A 267 15.81 -17.02 -20.83
CA ASP A 267 15.93 -18.38 -21.35
C ASP A 267 14.96 -18.61 -22.53
N LEU A 268 13.71 -18.15 -22.42
CA LEU A 268 12.73 -18.21 -23.51
C LEU A 268 13.16 -17.38 -24.73
N GLN A 269 13.77 -16.22 -24.51
CA GLN A 269 14.29 -15.39 -25.59
C GLN A 269 15.48 -16.06 -26.28
N GLN A 270 16.37 -16.68 -25.51
CA GLN A 270 17.48 -17.49 -26.02
C GLN A 270 16.96 -18.65 -26.89
N ASP A 271 15.95 -19.38 -26.40
CA ASP A 271 15.32 -20.49 -27.14
C ASP A 271 14.65 -20.01 -28.43
N ARG A 272 13.97 -18.86 -28.41
CA ARG A 272 13.38 -18.24 -29.61
C ARG A 272 14.46 -17.88 -30.63
N CYS A 273 15.59 -17.34 -30.20
CA CYS A 273 16.72 -17.03 -31.08
C CYS A 273 17.29 -18.32 -31.70
N VAL A 274 17.54 -19.36 -30.90
CA VAL A 274 18.04 -20.65 -31.40
C VAL A 274 17.05 -21.29 -32.38
N HIS A 275 15.75 -21.22 -32.09
CA HIS A 275 14.72 -21.73 -32.98
C HIS A 275 14.66 -20.95 -34.31
N ALA A 276 14.76 -19.62 -34.25
CA ALA A 276 14.82 -18.78 -35.45
C ALA A 276 16.05 -19.10 -36.32
N GLU A 277 17.23 -19.25 -35.70
CA GLU A 277 18.46 -19.69 -36.39
C GLU A 277 18.28 -21.07 -37.04
N MET A 278 17.62 -22.01 -36.34
CA MET A 278 17.34 -23.34 -36.86
C MET A 278 16.40 -23.27 -38.07
N GLN A 279 15.30 -22.52 -37.98
CA GLN A 279 14.36 -22.33 -39.09
C GLN A 279 15.06 -21.72 -40.31
N GLN A 280 15.96 -20.76 -40.09
CA GLN A 280 16.75 -20.15 -41.16
C GLN A 280 17.70 -21.16 -41.82
N ARG A 281 18.36 -22.02 -41.04
CA ARG A 281 19.19 -23.12 -41.58
C ARG A 281 18.37 -24.11 -42.40
N VAL A 282 17.17 -24.47 -41.93
CA VAL A 282 16.24 -25.34 -42.67
C VAL A 282 15.81 -24.69 -43.98
N LEU A 283 15.43 -23.41 -43.95
CA LEU A 283 15.06 -22.64 -45.14
C LEU A 283 16.23 -22.60 -46.14
N ALA A 284 17.45 -22.34 -45.67
CA ALA A 284 18.64 -22.31 -46.51
C ALA A 284 18.88 -23.66 -47.22
N LEU A 285 18.70 -24.78 -46.52
CA LEU A 285 18.81 -26.11 -47.10
C LEU A 285 17.70 -26.38 -48.14
N GLN A 286 16.46 -25.96 -47.87
CA GLN A 286 15.36 -26.06 -48.82
C GLN A 286 15.61 -25.24 -50.09
N CYS A 287 16.07 -23.99 -49.94
CA CYS A 287 16.43 -23.15 -51.08
C CYS A 287 17.55 -23.78 -51.92
N LYS A 288 18.60 -24.31 -51.29
CA LYS A 288 19.66 -25.05 -52.00
C LYS A 288 19.13 -26.26 -52.77
N SER A 289 18.21 -27.02 -52.16
CA SER A 289 17.58 -28.16 -52.83
C SER A 289 16.75 -27.74 -54.05
N VAL A 290 15.97 -26.67 -53.93
CA VAL A 290 15.16 -26.14 -55.04
C VAL A 290 16.06 -25.59 -56.15
N LEU A 291 17.11 -24.86 -55.80
CA LEU A 291 18.09 -24.36 -56.77
C LEU A 291 18.73 -25.50 -57.56
N ARG A 292 19.08 -26.62 -56.90
CA ARG A 292 19.60 -27.79 -57.60
C ARG A 292 18.60 -28.36 -58.62
N ILE A 293 17.34 -28.53 -58.21
CA ILE A 293 16.26 -29.03 -59.10
C ILE A 293 16.03 -28.09 -60.29
N VAL A 294 16.06 -26.78 -60.04
CA VAL A 294 15.89 -25.75 -61.08
C VAL A 294 17.09 -25.75 -62.02
N GLY A 295 18.32 -25.87 -61.52
CA GLY A 295 19.53 -26.02 -62.32
C GLY A 295 19.45 -27.21 -63.26
N ASP A 296 19.12 -28.39 -62.73
CA ASP A 296 18.96 -29.64 -63.50
C ASP A 296 17.90 -29.48 -64.62
N ALA A 297 16.82 -28.72 -64.37
CA ALA A 297 15.78 -28.45 -65.37
C ALA A 297 16.23 -27.42 -66.43
N LEU A 298 17.01 -26.41 -66.04
CA LEU A 298 17.46 -25.34 -66.95
C LEU A 298 18.56 -25.80 -67.91
N GLU A 299 19.39 -26.79 -67.54
CA GLU A 299 20.38 -27.42 -68.44
C GLU A 299 19.74 -28.08 -69.68
N SER A 300 18.44 -28.36 -69.64
CA SER A 300 17.68 -28.95 -70.76
C SER A 300 17.21 -27.91 -71.80
N LEU A 301 17.41 -26.61 -71.55
CA LEU A 301 16.97 -25.52 -72.43
C LEU A 301 18.11 -25.00 -73.32
N PRO A 302 18.05 -25.20 -74.65
CA PRO A 302 19.11 -24.73 -75.54
C PRO A 302 19.08 -23.19 -75.68
N GLY A 303 20.25 -22.55 -75.47
CA GLY A 303 20.46 -21.12 -75.68
C GLY A 303 20.35 -20.24 -74.43
N LEU A 304 20.18 -20.83 -73.24
CA LEU A 304 20.18 -20.12 -71.96
C LEU A 304 21.55 -20.23 -71.28
N ASP A 305 22.09 -19.12 -70.79
CA ASP A 305 23.27 -19.11 -69.90
C ASP A 305 22.83 -19.51 -68.48
N VAL A 306 22.80 -20.82 -68.25
CA VAL A 306 22.34 -21.43 -66.99
C VAL A 306 23.20 -20.97 -65.81
N GLU A 307 24.49 -20.75 -66.02
CA GLU A 307 25.44 -20.38 -64.97
C GLU A 307 25.16 -18.96 -64.45
N ALA A 308 24.92 -18.00 -65.35
CA ALA A 308 24.54 -16.64 -64.98
C ALA A 308 23.20 -16.56 -64.23
N VAL A 309 22.20 -17.34 -64.65
CA VAL A 309 20.87 -17.38 -64.00
C VAL A 309 20.95 -18.02 -62.61
N MET A 310 21.72 -19.10 -62.48
CA MET A 310 21.94 -19.78 -61.19
C MET A 310 22.69 -18.89 -60.20
N LEU A 311 23.74 -18.17 -60.64
CA LEU A 311 24.46 -17.18 -59.83
C LEU A 311 23.55 -16.05 -59.34
N GLU A 312 22.67 -15.54 -60.21
CA GLU A 312 21.72 -14.49 -59.79
C GLU A 312 20.71 -15.01 -58.77
N LEU A 313 20.17 -16.22 -58.97
CA LEU A 313 19.25 -16.86 -58.04
C LEU A 313 19.91 -17.17 -56.69
N GLU A 314 21.14 -17.67 -56.67
CA GLU A 314 21.94 -17.87 -55.47
C GLU A 314 22.19 -16.56 -54.73
N SER A 315 22.54 -15.48 -55.46
CA SER A 315 22.75 -14.15 -54.87
C SER A 315 21.49 -13.60 -54.21
N ARG A 316 20.31 -13.79 -54.83
CA ARG A 316 19.02 -13.34 -54.28
C ARG A 316 18.60 -14.15 -53.06
N VAL A 317 18.81 -15.48 -53.09
CA VAL A 317 18.55 -16.35 -51.95
C VAL A 317 19.48 -16.01 -50.78
N GLN A 318 20.76 -15.74 -51.05
CA GLN A 318 21.73 -15.34 -50.03
C GLN A 318 21.40 -13.96 -49.42
N GLY A 319 20.86 -13.03 -50.22
CA GLY A 319 20.33 -11.75 -49.75
C GLY A 319 19.10 -11.87 -48.84
N VAL A 320 18.21 -12.83 -49.09
CA VAL A 320 17.04 -13.10 -48.23
C VAL A 320 17.42 -13.86 -46.96
N LEU A 321 18.45 -14.71 -47.03
CA LEU A 321 18.97 -15.47 -45.89
C LEU A 321 19.90 -14.66 -44.99
N GLN A 322 20.27 -13.43 -45.35
CA GLN A 322 20.99 -12.51 -44.47
C GLN A 322 20.01 -11.55 -43.79
N LEU A 323 19.90 -11.62 -42.47
CA LEU A 323 19.29 -10.59 -41.63
C LEU A 323 20.38 -9.99 -40.73
N PRO A 324 20.23 -8.71 -40.32
CA PRO A 324 21.28 -7.97 -39.67
C PRO A 324 21.65 -8.68 -38.38
N ASN A 325 22.94 -8.96 -38.21
CA ASN A 325 23.51 -9.30 -36.92
C ASN A 325 23.07 -8.19 -35.95
N SER A 326 22.07 -8.47 -35.12
CA SER A 326 21.68 -7.55 -34.07
C SER A 326 22.84 -7.51 -33.08
N ASN A 327 23.68 -6.48 -33.22
CA ASN A 327 24.72 -6.06 -32.27
C ASN A 327 24.16 -5.75 -30.86
N VAL A 328 22.90 -6.05 -30.57
CA VAL A 328 22.24 -5.83 -29.28
C VAL A 328 22.49 -6.99 -28.29
N SER A 329 23.01 -8.14 -28.75
CA SER A 329 23.22 -9.31 -27.88
C SER A 329 24.54 -9.31 -27.07
N ASN A 330 25.48 -8.40 -27.31
CA ASN A 330 26.80 -8.44 -26.66
C ASN A 330 26.92 -7.59 -25.38
N GLU A 331 25.94 -6.77 -25.02
CA GLU A 331 26.03 -5.94 -23.81
C GLU A 331 25.63 -6.69 -22.52
N CYS A 332 25.02 -7.88 -22.60
CA CYS A 332 24.62 -8.65 -21.40
C CYS A 332 25.62 -9.73 -20.96
N ARG A 333 26.75 -9.92 -21.66
CA ARG A 333 27.74 -10.97 -21.31
C ARG A 333 28.96 -10.49 -20.51
N THR A 334 29.13 -9.20 -20.27
CA THR A 334 30.33 -8.64 -19.61
C THR A 334 30.25 -8.46 -18.09
N HIS A 335 29.20 -8.93 -17.41
CA HIS A 335 29.12 -8.85 -15.93
C HIS A 335 29.34 -10.18 -15.18
N LYS A 336 29.87 -11.21 -15.84
CA LYS A 336 30.37 -12.43 -15.16
C LYS A 336 31.85 -12.67 -15.46
N SER A 337 32.69 -11.68 -15.19
CA SER A 337 34.12 -11.90 -15.01
C SER A 337 34.74 -10.68 -14.33
N GLU A 338 34.53 -10.55 -13.03
CA GLU A 338 35.54 -10.00 -12.13
C GLU A 338 35.18 -10.44 -10.71
N ARG A 339 36.19 -10.99 -10.04
CA ARG A 339 36.15 -11.46 -8.66
C ARG A 339 36.14 -10.28 -7.69
#